data_AF-A0A8S1F4R1-F1
#
_entry.id   AF-A0A8S1F4R1-F1
#
_cell.length_a   1.000
_cell.length_b   1.000
_cell.length_c   1.000
_cell.angle_alpha   90.00
_cell.angle_beta   90.00
_cell.angle_gamma   90.00
#
_symmetry.space_group_name_H-M   'P 1'
#
loop_
_entity.id
_entity.type
_entity.pdbx_description
1 polymer ?
#
loop_
_entity_poly.entity_id
_entity_poly.type
_entity_poly.pdbx_seq_one_letter_code
_entity_poly.pdbx_strand_id
1 'polypeptide(L)'
;MASGCGVGMSCGAYGCYRTKSRVHAAGTHHGPVLFGAERFGQFRKPHDVSQITDPNALFMQCCEQRGLPDACLHKCTFNTYTKETLTRMYFRQDACPLAASAEIQFCAAQGRDHRPCCMRNGVTTTLAGDKCLTFCDQRPGNVTLLDYSYVSCYERFENMKSCFWHDAVERLRK
;
A
#
# COMPACT_ATOMS: atom_id res chain seq x y z
N MET A 1 -15.27 19.27 23.12
CA MET A 1 -13.87 18.86 23.32
C MET A 1 -13.29 18.54 21.95
N ALA A 2 -12.42 19.40 21.41
CA ALA A 2 -11.87 19.19 20.07
C ALA A 2 -10.75 18.14 20.14
N SER A 3 -11.02 16.95 19.63
CA SER A 3 -10.03 15.88 19.48
C SER A 3 -9.08 16.22 18.33
N GLY A 4 -8.13 17.11 18.57
CA GLY A 4 -7.03 17.37 17.65
C GLY A 4 -5.97 16.26 17.72
N CYS A 5 -5.34 15.94 16.59
CA CYS A 5 -4.14 15.10 16.59
C CYS A 5 -3.02 15.80 17.37
N GLY A 6 -2.25 15.03 18.16
CA GLY A 6 -1.13 15.57 18.95
C GLY A 6 -0.05 16.22 18.10
N VAL A 7 0.83 17.00 18.75
CA VAL A 7 1.93 17.73 18.08
C VAL A 7 2.80 16.77 17.25
N GLY A 8 2.95 17.03 15.96
CA GLY A 8 3.70 16.20 15.01
C GLY A 8 2.89 15.08 14.32
N MET A 9 1.58 15.03 14.56
CA MET A 9 0.66 14.14 13.85
C MET A 9 -0.31 14.95 12.96
N SER A 10 -0.61 14.44 11.78
CA SER A 10 -1.67 14.96 10.90
C SER A 10 -2.89 14.04 10.92
N CYS A 11 -4.07 14.61 10.63
CA CYS A 11 -5.28 13.84 10.36
C CYS A 11 -5.29 13.36 8.90
N GLY A 12 -5.71 12.12 8.68
CA GLY A 12 -6.01 11.58 7.34
C GLY A 12 -7.13 10.55 7.39
N ALA A 13 -7.34 9.87 6.26
CA ALA A 13 -8.39 8.85 6.13
C ALA A 13 -8.30 7.71 7.16
N TYR A 14 -7.12 7.53 7.76
CA TYR A 14 -6.81 6.48 8.74
C TYR A 14 -6.64 7.00 10.17
N GLY A 15 -7.11 8.22 10.46
CA GLY A 15 -6.95 8.87 11.76
C GLY A 15 -5.67 9.69 11.87
N CYS A 16 -5.11 9.80 13.08
CA CYS A 16 -3.90 10.57 13.33
C CYS A 16 -2.65 9.74 13.01
N TYR A 17 -1.75 10.26 12.17
CA TYR A 17 -0.49 9.60 11.83
C TYR A 17 0.67 10.60 11.90
N ARG A 18 1.88 10.11 12.20
CA ARG A 18 3.08 10.95 12.21
C ARG A 18 3.45 11.34 10.78
N THR A 19 3.58 12.63 10.51
CA THR A 19 4.13 13.12 9.25
C THR A 19 5.62 13.33 9.37
N LYS A 20 6.41 12.85 8.41
CA LYS A 20 7.70 13.46 8.13
C LYS A 20 7.45 14.73 7.30
N SER A 21 7.77 15.89 7.85
CA SER A 21 7.69 17.16 7.14
C SER A 21 8.59 17.11 5.91
N ARG A 22 8.02 16.93 4.71
CA ARG A 22 8.69 17.35 3.49
C ARG A 22 8.58 18.88 3.45
N VAL A 23 9.68 19.56 3.78
CA VAL A 23 9.75 21.01 3.68
C VAL A 23 9.47 21.43 2.23
N HIS A 24 8.33 22.06 2.00
CA HIS A 24 8.14 22.94 0.86
C HIS A 24 8.54 24.33 1.34
N ALA A 25 9.71 24.80 0.90
CA ALA A 25 10.18 26.14 1.23
C ALA A 25 9.22 27.16 0.63
N ALA A 26 8.43 27.84 1.47
CA ALA A 26 7.72 29.05 1.10
C ALA A 26 8.76 30.18 1.07
N GLY A 27 9.09 30.66 -0.13
CA GLY A 27 10.10 31.70 -0.33
C GLY A 27 9.60 33.07 0.15
N THR A 28 10.18 33.57 1.23
CA THR A 28 10.25 35.01 1.51
C THR A 28 11.64 35.51 1.14
N HIS A 29 11.70 36.27 0.04
CA HIS A 29 12.89 36.96 -0.44
C HIS A 29 13.37 37.98 0.60
N HIS A 30 14.66 38.01 0.91
CA HIS A 30 15.47 39.21 1.20
C HIS A 30 16.97 38.80 1.09
N GLY A 31 17.64 39.21 0.01
CA GLY A 31 19.09 38.97 -0.18
C GLY A 31 19.56 39.34 -1.59
N PRO A 32 20.75 39.95 -1.74
CA PRO A 32 21.04 40.85 -2.85
C PRO A 32 21.37 40.14 -4.17
N VAL A 33 21.00 40.84 -5.25
CA VAL A 33 21.30 40.54 -6.65
C VAL A 33 22.81 40.48 -6.90
N LEU A 34 23.30 39.30 -7.29
CA LEU A 34 24.58 39.12 -7.98
C LEU A 34 24.30 38.42 -9.30
N PHE A 35 24.57 39.14 -10.39
CA PHE A 35 24.48 38.68 -11.77
C PHE A 35 25.55 37.60 -12.02
N GLY A 36 25.09 36.40 -12.37
CA GLY A 36 25.95 35.28 -12.74
C GLY A 36 25.08 34.13 -13.23
N ALA A 37 24.92 34.04 -14.54
CA ALA A 37 24.17 32.98 -15.19
C ALA A 37 24.95 31.66 -15.10
N GLU A 38 24.80 30.91 -14.00
CA GLU A 38 25.07 29.46 -13.88
C GLU A 38 24.60 28.96 -12.50
N ARG A 39 23.29 28.78 -12.25
CA ARG A 39 22.79 27.90 -11.16
C ARG A 39 21.29 27.61 -11.10
N PHE A 40 20.57 27.69 -12.22
CA PHE A 40 19.21 27.16 -12.32
C PHE A 40 19.24 25.85 -13.08
N GLY A 41 19.25 24.71 -12.36
CA GLY A 41 19.29 23.43 -13.05
C GLY A 41 19.40 22.15 -12.24
N GLN A 42 19.28 22.14 -10.91
CA GLN A 42 19.01 20.88 -10.19
C GLN A 42 17.51 20.67 -10.06
N PHE A 43 16.92 20.50 -11.24
CA PHE A 43 15.74 19.69 -11.47
C PHE A 43 15.80 18.48 -10.55
N ARG A 44 14.77 18.32 -9.70
CA ARG A 44 14.36 17.00 -9.22
C ARG A 44 14.38 16.09 -10.44
N LYS A 45 15.31 15.14 -10.49
CA LYS A 45 15.18 14.04 -11.45
C LYS A 45 13.79 13.45 -11.18
N PRO A 46 12.92 13.32 -12.20
CA PRO A 46 11.80 12.40 -12.07
C PRO A 46 12.42 11.09 -11.60
N HIS A 47 11.91 10.56 -10.48
CA HIS A 47 12.29 9.22 -10.06
C HIS A 47 12.02 8.32 -11.25
N ASP A 48 13.08 7.81 -11.85
CA ASP A 48 13.03 7.08 -13.09
C ASP A 48 12.15 5.85 -12.86
N VAL A 49 10.90 5.91 -13.35
CA VAL A 49 9.96 4.80 -13.33
C VAL A 49 10.45 3.69 -14.26
N SER A 50 11.51 3.92 -15.06
CA SER A 50 11.85 3.04 -16.16
C SER A 50 12.42 1.68 -15.80
N GLN A 51 12.77 1.38 -14.54
CA GLN A 51 13.35 0.07 -14.17
C GLN A 51 12.93 -0.46 -12.80
N ILE A 52 11.65 -0.44 -12.45
CA ILE A 52 11.18 -1.23 -11.30
C ILE A 52 11.23 -2.70 -11.69
N THR A 53 12.27 -3.41 -11.30
CA THR A 53 12.47 -4.85 -11.61
C THR A 53 12.02 -5.78 -10.47
N ASP A 54 11.70 -5.22 -9.31
CA ASP A 54 11.30 -5.95 -8.11
C ASP A 54 9.80 -5.77 -7.82
N PRO A 55 9.02 -6.87 -7.68
CA PRO A 55 7.61 -6.77 -7.31
C PRO A 55 7.38 -6.10 -5.95
N ASN A 56 8.30 -6.20 -4.99
CA ASN A 56 8.13 -5.48 -3.72
C ASN A 56 8.26 -3.96 -3.92
N ALA A 57 9.20 -3.50 -4.74
CA ALA A 57 9.31 -2.09 -5.10
C ALA A 57 8.03 -1.58 -5.79
N LEU A 58 7.42 -2.37 -6.67
CA LEU A 58 6.16 -2.04 -7.33
C LEU A 58 4.98 -1.95 -6.34
N PHE A 59 4.89 -2.91 -5.42
CA PHE A 59 3.90 -2.89 -4.33
C PHE A 59 4.10 -1.68 -3.41
N MET A 60 5.33 -1.44 -2.94
CA MET A 60 5.68 -0.31 -2.08
C MET A 60 5.32 1.03 -2.74
N GLN A 61 5.67 1.21 -4.02
CA GLN A 61 5.37 2.43 -4.75
C GLN A 61 3.87 2.71 -4.81
N CYS A 62 3.04 1.70 -5.02
CA CYS A 62 1.59 1.85 -4.99
C CYS A 62 1.09 2.34 -3.63
N CYS A 63 1.64 1.79 -2.53
CA CYS A 63 1.28 2.21 -1.19
C CYS A 63 1.66 3.67 -0.90
N GLU A 64 2.84 4.09 -1.34
CA GLU A 64 3.29 5.48 -1.21
C GLU A 64 2.41 6.44 -2.02
N GLN A 65 2.06 6.08 -3.26
CA GLN A 65 1.19 6.87 -4.13
C GLN A 65 -0.21 7.05 -3.55
N ARG A 66 -0.70 6.05 -2.80
CA ARG A 66 -1.98 6.11 -2.09
C ARG A 66 -1.92 6.85 -0.75
N GLY A 67 -0.75 7.34 -0.36
CA GLY A 67 -0.59 8.12 0.87
C GLY A 67 -0.82 7.31 2.15
N LEU A 68 -0.49 6.01 2.12
CA LEU A 68 -0.54 5.20 3.34
C LEU A 68 0.48 5.71 4.38
N PRO A 69 0.13 5.71 5.68
CA PRO A 69 1.05 6.18 6.72
C PRO A 69 2.25 5.24 6.86
N ASP A 70 3.38 5.73 7.39
CA ASP A 70 4.63 4.97 7.59
C ASP A 70 4.42 3.63 8.32
N ALA A 71 3.50 3.60 9.28
CA ALA A 71 3.13 2.38 10.00
C ALA A 71 2.55 1.28 9.09
N CYS A 72 1.93 1.66 7.97
CA CYS A 72 1.40 0.74 6.97
C CYS A 72 2.42 0.43 5.87
N LEU A 73 3.32 1.36 5.54
CA LEU A 73 4.33 1.14 4.49
C LEU A 73 5.22 -0.08 4.76
N HIS A 74 5.53 -0.37 6.03
CA HIS A 74 6.31 -1.57 6.35
C HIS A 74 5.56 -2.90 6.08
N LYS A 75 4.29 -2.85 5.68
CA LYS A 75 3.49 -4.01 5.24
C LYS A 75 3.43 -4.13 3.72
N CYS A 76 3.94 -3.15 2.98
CA CYS A 76 3.83 -3.11 1.53
C CYS A 76 4.94 -3.90 0.82
N THR A 77 5.21 -5.11 1.31
CA THR A 77 6.07 -6.10 0.67
C THR A 77 5.40 -7.46 0.77
N PHE A 78 5.65 -8.34 -0.18
CA PHE A 78 5.11 -9.69 -0.17
C PHE A 78 5.65 -10.54 1.00
N ASN A 79 6.76 -10.15 1.61
CA ASN A 79 7.33 -10.82 2.77
C ASN A 79 6.68 -10.39 4.10
N THR A 80 6.29 -9.12 4.21
CA THR A 80 5.71 -8.56 5.45
C THR A 80 4.18 -8.54 5.43
N TYR A 81 3.57 -8.57 4.25
CA TYR A 81 2.14 -8.73 4.09
C TYR A 81 1.74 -10.19 4.30
N THR A 82 1.36 -10.56 5.51
CA THR A 82 1.05 -11.93 5.90
C THR A 82 -0.28 -11.99 6.65
N LYS A 83 -0.83 -13.20 6.80
CA LYS A 83 -1.99 -13.46 7.67
C LYS A 83 -1.76 -12.91 9.09
N GLU A 84 -0.57 -13.13 9.64
CA GLU A 84 -0.21 -12.68 10.98
C GLU A 84 -0.25 -11.15 11.10
N THR A 85 0.32 -10.45 10.12
CA THR A 85 0.27 -8.98 10.05
C THR A 85 -1.18 -8.47 10.03
N LEU A 86 -2.04 -9.04 9.18
CA LEU A 86 -3.46 -8.67 9.13
C LEU A 86 -4.19 -8.99 10.45
N THR A 87 -3.86 -10.10 11.08
CA THR A 87 -4.43 -10.51 12.37
C THR A 87 -4.08 -9.50 13.47
N ARG A 88 -2.82 -9.04 13.52
CA ARG A 88 -2.38 -8.00 14.44
C ARG A 88 -3.04 -6.65 14.17
N MET A 89 -3.21 -6.27 12.90
CA MET A 89 -3.95 -5.06 12.50
C MET A 89 -5.41 -5.12 12.96
N TYR A 90 -6.06 -6.29 12.82
CA TYR A 90 -7.43 -6.52 13.26
C TYR A 90 -7.58 -6.36 14.78
N PHE A 91 -6.72 -7.00 15.57
CA PHE A 91 -6.72 -6.89 17.03
C PHE A 91 -6.13 -5.58 17.56
N ARG A 92 -5.82 -4.61 16.69
CA ARG A 92 -5.21 -3.32 17.03
C ARG A 92 -3.88 -3.46 17.79
N GLN A 93 -3.16 -4.55 17.54
CA GLN A 93 -1.81 -4.81 18.03
C GLN A 93 -0.73 -4.35 17.04
N ASP A 94 -1.15 -3.76 15.93
CA ASP A 94 -0.31 -3.11 14.93
C ASP A 94 -0.64 -1.61 14.87
N ALA A 95 0.37 -0.78 14.62
CA ALA A 95 0.20 0.66 14.47
C ALA A 95 -0.50 1.05 13.14
N CYS A 96 -0.50 0.16 12.15
CA CYS A 96 -1.28 0.31 10.93
C CYS A 96 -2.73 -0.11 11.20
N PRO A 97 -3.71 0.79 11.03
CA PRO A 97 -5.11 0.45 11.25
C PRO A 97 -5.61 -0.52 10.18
N LEU A 98 -6.53 -1.40 10.57
CA LEU A 98 -7.18 -2.35 9.65
C LEU A 98 -7.83 -1.66 8.44
N ALA A 99 -8.32 -0.43 8.57
CA ALA A 99 -8.91 0.32 7.46
C ALA A 99 -7.94 0.53 6.27
N ALA A 100 -6.63 0.55 6.51
CA ALA A 100 -5.62 0.67 5.44
C ALA A 100 -5.42 -0.64 4.67
N SER A 101 -5.87 -1.77 5.20
CA SER A 101 -5.64 -3.08 4.60
C SER A 101 -6.28 -3.25 3.22
N ALA A 102 -7.39 -2.57 2.94
CA ALA A 102 -8.02 -2.58 1.62
C ALA A 102 -7.09 -1.97 0.54
N GLU A 103 -6.43 -0.85 0.84
CA GLU A 103 -5.46 -0.24 -0.08
C GLU A 103 -4.18 -1.06 -0.20
N ILE A 104 -3.73 -1.68 0.91
CA ILE A 104 -2.56 -2.59 0.88
C ILE A 104 -2.88 -3.81 -0.01
N GLN A 105 -4.06 -4.41 0.13
CA GLN A 105 -4.52 -5.52 -0.70
C GLN A 105 -4.62 -5.11 -2.18
N PHE A 106 -5.23 -3.94 -2.45
CA PHE A 106 -5.31 -3.38 -3.79
C PHE A 106 -3.91 -3.25 -4.41
N CYS A 107 -2.96 -2.73 -3.64
CA CYS A 107 -1.60 -2.51 -4.12
C CYS A 107 -0.81 -3.81 -4.33
N ALA A 108 -1.00 -4.82 -3.48
CA ALA A 108 -0.41 -6.14 -3.68
C ALA A 108 -0.90 -6.76 -4.99
N ALA A 109 -2.22 -6.70 -5.24
CA ALA A 109 -2.86 -7.18 -6.46
C ALA A 109 -2.75 -6.20 -7.65
N GLN A 110 -2.16 -5.03 -7.45
CA GLN A 110 -1.97 -4.00 -8.48
C GLN A 110 -3.24 -3.61 -9.24
N GLY A 111 -4.39 -3.65 -8.58
CA GLY A 111 -5.65 -3.25 -9.18
C GLY A 111 -6.24 -4.22 -10.21
N ARG A 112 -5.89 -5.51 -10.18
CA ARG A 112 -6.27 -6.50 -11.20
C ARG A 112 -7.15 -7.63 -10.65
N ASP A 113 -7.62 -8.46 -11.57
CA ASP A 113 -8.42 -9.64 -11.28
C ASP A 113 -7.56 -10.92 -11.35
N HIS A 114 -7.32 -11.52 -10.19
CA HIS A 114 -6.56 -12.76 -10.02
C HIS A 114 -7.46 -13.95 -9.74
N ARG A 115 -8.80 -13.83 -9.82
CA ARG A 115 -9.73 -14.92 -9.52
C ARG A 115 -9.38 -16.24 -10.24
N PRO A 116 -8.99 -16.26 -11.53
CA PRO A 116 -8.59 -17.51 -12.18
C PRO A 116 -7.39 -18.19 -11.52
N CYS A 117 -6.40 -17.42 -11.06
CA CYS A 117 -5.25 -17.96 -10.32
C CYS A 117 -5.67 -18.44 -8.93
N CYS A 118 -6.45 -17.64 -8.20
CA CYS A 118 -6.92 -17.97 -6.87
C CYS A 118 -7.75 -19.25 -6.82
N MET A 119 -8.66 -19.45 -7.79
CA MET A 119 -9.45 -20.67 -7.91
C MET A 119 -8.55 -21.90 -8.07
N ARG A 120 -7.57 -21.83 -8.98
CA ARG A 120 -6.60 -22.94 -9.20
C ARG A 120 -5.70 -23.18 -7.99
N ASN A 121 -5.40 -22.15 -7.21
CA ASN A 121 -4.55 -22.23 -6.02
C ASN A 121 -5.34 -22.50 -4.73
N GLY A 122 -6.59 -22.97 -4.84
CA GLY A 122 -7.35 -23.49 -3.71
C GLY A 122 -7.90 -22.44 -2.74
N VAL A 123 -8.03 -21.19 -3.17
CA VAL A 123 -8.66 -20.12 -2.35
C VAL A 123 -10.13 -20.44 -2.05
N THR A 124 -10.80 -21.16 -2.95
CA THR A 124 -12.20 -21.59 -2.81
C THR A 124 -12.38 -22.84 -1.95
N THR A 125 -11.31 -23.46 -1.45
CA THR A 125 -11.41 -24.66 -0.60
C THR A 125 -11.58 -24.33 0.89
N THR A 126 -11.74 -23.06 1.23
CA THR A 126 -12.00 -22.62 2.62
C THR A 126 -13.46 -22.85 2.96
N LEU A 127 -13.82 -22.71 4.24
CA LEU A 127 -15.21 -22.79 4.68
C LEU A 127 -16.13 -21.75 3.99
N ALA A 128 -15.58 -20.60 3.58
CA ALA A 128 -16.34 -19.55 2.90
C ALA A 128 -16.44 -19.73 1.37
N GLY A 129 -15.76 -20.72 0.80
CA GLY A 129 -15.86 -21.07 -0.62
C GLY A 129 -15.52 -19.92 -1.56
N ASP A 130 -16.36 -19.72 -2.58
CA ASP A 130 -16.19 -18.69 -3.60
C ASP A 130 -16.24 -17.26 -3.06
N LYS A 131 -16.77 -17.02 -1.85
CA LYS A 131 -16.76 -15.69 -1.24
C LYS A 131 -15.34 -15.15 -1.08
N CYS A 132 -14.36 -16.02 -0.89
CA CYS A 132 -12.95 -15.61 -0.75
C CYS A 132 -12.33 -15.07 -2.05
N LEU A 133 -12.95 -15.32 -3.21
CA LEU A 133 -12.51 -14.74 -4.48
C LEU A 133 -12.69 -13.22 -4.53
N THR A 134 -13.48 -12.65 -3.61
CA THR A 134 -13.61 -11.19 -3.50
C THR A 134 -12.27 -10.50 -3.20
N PHE A 135 -11.37 -11.16 -2.47
CA PHE A 135 -10.02 -10.64 -2.18
C PHE A 135 -9.05 -10.77 -3.35
N CYS A 136 -9.40 -11.57 -4.35
CA CYS A 136 -8.61 -11.80 -5.55
C CYS A 136 -8.97 -10.86 -6.69
N ASP A 137 -10.16 -10.27 -6.67
CA ASP A 137 -10.56 -9.23 -7.62
C ASP A 137 -10.38 -7.86 -6.97
N GLN A 138 -9.28 -7.21 -7.29
CA GLN A 138 -8.93 -5.91 -6.72
C GLN A 138 -9.05 -4.78 -7.74
N ARG A 139 -9.87 -4.97 -8.79
CA ARG A 139 -10.14 -3.89 -9.74
C ARG A 139 -10.78 -2.70 -9.03
N PRO A 140 -10.50 -1.44 -9.46
CA PRO A 140 -11.12 -0.27 -8.88
C PRO A 140 -12.66 -0.40 -8.83
N GLY A 141 -13.24 -0.05 -7.68
CA GLY A 141 -14.68 -0.19 -7.42
C GLY A 141 -15.07 -1.46 -6.66
N ASN A 142 -14.20 -2.47 -6.57
CA ASN A 142 -14.42 -3.62 -5.69
C ASN A 142 -13.67 -3.45 -4.35
N VAL A 143 -14.25 -2.70 -3.42
CA VAL A 143 -13.67 -2.49 -2.09
C VAL A 143 -14.30 -3.47 -1.10
N THR A 144 -13.52 -4.46 -0.67
CA THR A 144 -13.91 -5.35 0.42
C THR A 144 -13.17 -4.97 1.69
N LEU A 145 -13.92 -4.62 2.73
CA LEU A 145 -13.35 -4.44 4.06
C LEU A 145 -12.93 -5.81 4.61
N LEU A 146 -11.67 -5.90 5.01
CA LEU A 146 -11.10 -7.06 5.67
C LEU A 146 -11.64 -7.11 7.11
N ASP A 147 -12.80 -7.73 7.32
CA ASP A 147 -13.41 -7.93 8.65
C ASP A 147 -13.31 -9.40 9.12
N TYR A 148 -13.88 -9.72 10.29
CA TYR A 148 -13.82 -11.06 10.88
C TYR A 148 -14.65 -12.11 10.13
N SER A 149 -15.67 -11.68 9.37
CA SER A 149 -16.53 -12.59 8.61
C SER A 149 -15.75 -13.36 7.53
N TYR A 150 -14.57 -12.85 7.17
CA TYR A 150 -13.66 -13.42 6.19
C TYR A 150 -12.44 -14.12 6.78
N VAL A 151 -12.40 -14.40 8.09
CA VAL A 151 -11.26 -15.10 8.71
C VAL A 151 -10.99 -16.46 8.08
N SER A 152 -12.03 -17.18 7.66
CA SER A 152 -11.90 -18.43 6.91
C SER A 152 -11.16 -18.25 5.57
N CYS A 153 -11.29 -17.09 4.92
CA CYS A 153 -10.54 -16.77 3.71
C CYS A 153 -9.04 -16.58 3.97
N TYR A 154 -8.66 -16.09 5.16
CA TYR A 154 -7.26 -15.86 5.50
C TYR A 154 -6.45 -17.16 5.68
N GLU A 155 -7.10 -18.31 5.81
CA GLU A 155 -6.42 -19.62 5.77
C GLU A 155 -5.67 -19.84 4.45
N ARG A 156 -6.15 -19.24 3.35
CA ARG A 156 -5.54 -19.28 2.02
C ARG A 156 -4.87 -17.97 1.63
N PHE A 157 -4.54 -17.12 2.61
CA PHE A 157 -3.96 -15.80 2.35
C PHE A 157 -2.65 -15.88 1.56
N GLU A 158 -1.76 -16.82 1.89
CA GLU A 158 -0.51 -17.03 1.16
C GLU A 158 -0.75 -17.50 -0.28
N ASN A 159 -1.80 -18.30 -0.53
CA ASN A 159 -2.21 -18.70 -1.88
C ASN A 159 -2.68 -17.49 -2.71
N MET A 160 -3.48 -16.59 -2.11
CA MET A 160 -3.89 -15.34 -2.76
C MET A 160 -2.67 -14.47 -3.10
N LYS A 161 -1.81 -14.24 -2.11
CA LYS A 161 -0.62 -13.41 -2.25
C LYS A 161 0.39 -13.97 -3.26
N SER A 162 0.55 -15.29 -3.33
CA SER A 162 1.37 -15.96 -4.33
C SER A 162 0.91 -15.63 -5.76
N CYS A 163 -0.41 -15.66 -6.01
CA CYS A 163 -0.97 -15.24 -7.31
C CYS A 163 -0.61 -13.80 -7.67
N PHE A 164 -0.67 -12.89 -6.71
CA PHE A 164 -0.32 -11.48 -6.91
C PHE A 164 1.18 -11.31 -7.23
N TRP A 165 2.04 -12.01 -6.48
CA TRP A 165 3.49 -11.99 -6.71
C TRP A 165 3.86 -12.51 -8.09
N HIS A 166 3.34 -13.69 -8.47
CA HIS A 166 3.67 -14.29 -9.76
C HIS A 166 3.21 -13.43 -10.94
N ASP A 167 2.02 -12.82 -10.84
CA ASP A 167 1.55 -11.87 -11.84
C ASP A 167 2.47 -10.64 -11.96
N ALA A 168 2.92 -10.11 -10.83
CA ALA A 168 3.86 -8.99 -10.81
C ALA A 168 5.20 -9.37 -11.46
N VAL A 169 5.78 -10.51 -11.09
CA VAL A 169 7.04 -11.01 -11.67
C VAL A 169 6.90 -11.22 -13.18
N GLU A 170 5.81 -11.84 -13.64
CA GLU A 170 5.63 -12.11 -15.06
C GLU A 170 5.54 -10.82 -15.88
N ARG A 171 4.90 -9.78 -15.34
CA ARG A 171 4.79 -8.49 -16.03
C ARG A 171 6.08 -7.70 -16.03
N LEU A 172 6.88 -7.78 -14.97
CA LEU A 172 8.19 -7.10 -14.92
C LEU A 172 9.24 -7.73 -15.85
N ARG A 173 8.98 -8.93 -16.37
CA ARG A 173 9.83 -9.62 -17.37
C ARG A 173 9.51 -9.25 -18.82
N LYS A 174 8.34 -8.64 -19.07
CA LYS A 174 7.85 -8.27 -20.41
C LYS A 174 8.20 -6.82 -20.71
#